data_AF-A0A661P4K0-F1
#
_entry.id   AF-A0A661P4K0-F1
#
_cell.length_a   1.000
_cell.length_b   1.000
_cell.length_c   1.000
_cell.angle_alpha   90.00
_cell.angle_beta   90.00
_cell.angle_gamma   90.00
#
_symmetry.space_group_name_H-M   'P 1'
#
loop_
_entity.id
_entity.type
_entity.pdbx_description
1 polymer ?
#
loop_
_entity_poly.entity_id
_entity_poly.type
_entity_poly.pdbx_seq_one_letter_code
_entity_poly.pdbx_strand_id
1 'polypeptide(L)'
;MPFAIQTACWLRPTNLASNIPNINADITQMYMALSAVVTNAAEATEGRGRIIIKTVSKKIEEGFTKYRPGLKPGHYVCLMVQDDGAGMDVKTRRKIFEPFFTSKFQGRGLGMAAVYGIVKNHGGWISVDSQLGKGL
;
A
#
# COMPACT_ATOMS: atom_id res chain seq x y z
N MET A 1 -33.58 2.05 -16.27
CA MET A 1 -32.53 2.01 -15.23
C MET A 1 -31.18 2.03 -15.95
N PRO A 2 -30.31 3.02 -15.79
CA PRO A 2 -29.00 2.98 -16.44
C PRO A 2 -28.04 2.11 -15.63
N PHE A 3 -27.44 1.12 -16.27
CA PHE A 3 -26.27 0.41 -15.76
C PHE A 3 -25.02 1.05 -16.38
N ALA A 4 -23.98 1.26 -15.58
CA ALA A 4 -22.69 1.76 -16.05
C ALA A 4 -21.70 0.58 -16.05
N ILE A 5 -21.21 0.19 -17.22
CA ILE A 5 -20.03 -0.66 -17.33
C ILE A 5 -18.83 0.28 -17.37
N GLN A 6 -18.15 0.44 -16.24
CA GLN A 6 -16.87 1.12 -16.19
C GLN A 6 -15.77 0.09 -16.50
N THR A 7 -15.44 -0.09 -17.78
CA THR A 7 -14.17 -0.73 -18.14
C THR A 7 -13.06 0.22 -17.71
N ALA A 8 -12.45 -0.03 -16.54
CA ALA A 8 -11.25 0.68 -16.13
C ALA A 8 -10.16 0.41 -17.18
N CYS A 9 -9.87 1.42 -18.00
CA CYS A 9 -8.77 1.37 -18.94
C CYS A 9 -7.47 1.34 -18.12
N TRP A 10 -6.84 0.18 -18.03
CA TRP A 10 -5.58 -0.07 -17.30
C TRP A 10 -4.35 0.65 -17.90
N LEU A 11 -4.54 1.67 -18.75
CA LEU A 11 -3.46 2.41 -19.41
C LEU A 11 -2.87 3.53 -18.55
N ARG A 12 -3.46 3.87 -17.39
CA ARG A 12 -2.90 4.89 -16.50
C ARG A 12 -2.24 4.24 -15.28
N PRO A 13 -0.91 4.44 -15.08
CA PRO A 13 -0.20 3.93 -13.90
C PRO A 13 -0.62 4.64 -12.61
N THR A 14 -1.40 5.72 -12.71
CA THR A 14 -1.92 6.48 -11.58
C THR A 14 -3.43 6.70 -11.70
N ASN A 15 -4.15 6.45 -10.61
CA ASN A 15 -5.56 6.79 -10.45
C ASN A 15 -5.73 7.59 -9.16
N LEU A 16 -5.48 8.89 -9.26
CA LEU A 16 -5.53 9.80 -8.13
C LEU A 16 -6.90 10.48 -8.12
N ALA A 17 -7.66 10.33 -7.03
CA ALA A 17 -8.96 11.00 -6.94
C ALA A 17 -8.75 12.52 -6.92
N SER A 18 -9.59 13.25 -7.66
CA SER A 18 -9.46 14.70 -7.89
C SER A 18 -9.86 15.56 -6.69
N ASN A 19 -10.59 15.00 -5.71
CA ASN A 19 -11.06 15.71 -4.52
C ASN A 19 -10.77 14.88 -3.26
N ILE A 20 -9.56 15.04 -2.74
CA ILE A 20 -9.08 14.35 -1.54
C ILE A 20 -8.83 15.38 -0.44
N PRO A 21 -9.34 15.18 0.78
CA PRO A 21 -9.03 16.04 1.92
C PRO A 21 -7.52 16.06 2.23
N ASN A 22 -7.03 17.20 2.70
CA ASN A 22 -5.65 17.28 3.19
C ASN A 22 -5.48 16.40 4.44
N ILE A 23 -4.29 15.82 4.57
CA ILE A 23 -3.86 15.11 5.78
C ILE A 23 -2.78 15.91 6.50
N ASN A 24 -2.69 15.77 7.81
CA ASN A 24 -1.59 16.33 8.59
C ASN A 24 -0.44 15.33 8.64
N ALA A 25 0.59 15.52 7.80
CA ALA A 25 1.74 14.65 7.74
C ALA A 25 3.03 15.37 7.31
N ASP A 26 4.17 14.86 7.76
CA ASP A 26 5.47 15.30 7.29
C ASP A 26 5.70 14.80 5.85
N ILE A 27 5.90 15.74 4.92
CA ILE A 27 6.01 15.44 3.49
C ILE A 27 7.24 14.58 3.16
N THR A 28 8.35 14.79 3.88
CA THR A 28 9.60 14.04 3.69
C THR A 28 9.41 12.59 4.13
N GLN A 29 8.77 12.37 5.28
CA GLN A 29 8.47 11.03 5.75
C GLN A 29 7.47 10.31 4.85
N MET A 30 6.43 10.99 4.38
CA MET A 30 5.49 10.40 3.42
C MET A 30 6.17 10.02 2.09
N TYR A 31 7.07 10.87 1.59
CA TYR A 31 7.88 10.57 0.40
C TYR A 31 8.78 9.34 0.62
N MET A 32 9.48 9.26 1.75
CA MET A 32 10.31 8.10 2.08
C MET A 32 9.48 6.81 2.15
N ALA A 33 8.30 6.86 2.78
CA ALA A 33 7.41 5.72 2.87
C ALA A 33 6.93 5.27 1.49
N LEU A 34 6.45 6.20 0.65
CA LEU A 34 6.00 5.88 -0.70
C LEU A 34 7.15 5.35 -1.56
N SER A 35 8.33 5.96 -1.50
CA SER A 35 9.52 5.51 -2.24
C SER A 35 9.87 4.07 -1.87
N ALA A 36 9.89 3.73 -0.57
CA ALA A 36 10.20 2.38 -0.13
C ALA A 36 9.19 1.35 -0.64
N VAL A 37 7.89 1.67 -0.64
CA VAL A 37 6.84 0.78 -1.16
C VAL A 37 6.97 0.60 -2.67
N VAL A 38 7.19 1.69 -3.41
CA VAL A 38 7.34 1.66 -4.88
C VAL A 38 8.61 0.92 -5.30
N THR A 39 9.74 1.10 -4.60
CA THR A 39 10.96 0.32 -4.83
C THR A 39 10.70 -1.16 -4.61
N ASN A 40 9.99 -1.54 -3.54
CA ASN A 40 9.67 -2.94 -3.29
C ASN A 40 8.78 -3.55 -4.40
N ALA A 41 7.81 -2.79 -4.91
CA ALA A 41 6.96 -3.18 -6.05
C ALA A 41 7.75 -3.30 -7.37
N ALA A 42 8.68 -2.36 -7.63
CA ALA A 42 9.56 -2.40 -8.80
C ALA A 42 10.48 -3.62 -8.77
N GLU A 43 11.02 -3.96 -7.60
CA GLU A 43 11.81 -5.17 -7.41
C GLU A 43 10.95 -6.44 -7.57
N ALA A 44 9.71 -6.45 -7.08
CA ALA A 44 8.80 -7.60 -7.20
C ALA A 44 8.36 -7.90 -8.64
N THR A 45 8.40 -6.87 -9.49
CA THR A 45 8.10 -6.95 -10.92
C THR A 45 9.33 -7.08 -11.81
N GLU A 46 10.53 -7.21 -11.21
CA GLU A 46 11.83 -7.19 -11.91
C GLU A 46 11.99 -5.98 -12.86
N GLY A 47 11.33 -4.86 -12.53
CA GLY A 47 11.30 -3.63 -13.33
C GLY A 47 10.53 -3.72 -14.64
N ARG A 48 9.83 -4.84 -14.93
CA ARG A 48 9.12 -5.08 -16.21
C ARG A 48 7.60 -5.22 -16.07
N GLY A 49 7.08 -5.21 -14.86
CA GLY A 49 5.65 -5.25 -14.58
C GLY A 49 5.02 -3.86 -14.47
N ARG A 50 3.78 -3.83 -14.01
CA ARG A 50 3.01 -2.62 -13.79
C ARG A 50 2.89 -2.33 -12.31
N ILE A 51 3.06 -1.07 -11.97
CA ILE A 51 2.79 -0.53 -10.64
C ILE A 51 1.67 0.49 -10.80
N ILE A 52 0.62 0.35 -10.01
CA ILE A 52 -0.55 1.24 -10.02
C ILE A 52 -0.65 1.92 -8.67
N ILE A 53 -0.64 3.25 -8.68
CA ILE A 53 -0.84 4.06 -7.47
C ILE A 53 -2.25 4.64 -7.51
N LYS A 54 -3.03 4.40 -6.45
CA LYS A 54 -4.40 4.89 -6.31
C LYS A 54 -4.57 5.69 -5.03
N THR A 55 -5.37 6.74 -5.09
CA THR A 55 -5.78 7.48 -3.89
C THR A 55 -7.30 7.59 -3.82
N VAL A 56 -7.86 7.40 -2.62
CA VAL A 56 -9.31 7.49 -2.40
C VAL A 56 -9.61 8.01 -1.00
N SER A 57 -10.64 8.84 -0.86
CA SER A 57 -11.21 9.16 0.44
C SER A 57 -12.26 8.11 0.81
N LYS A 58 -12.11 7.47 1.97
CA LYS A 58 -12.99 6.40 2.42
C LYS A 58 -13.39 6.59 3.87
N LYS A 59 -14.68 6.47 4.15
CA LYS A 59 -15.18 6.31 5.52
C LYS A 59 -15.02 4.85 5.94
N ILE A 60 -14.28 4.63 7.01
CA ILE A 60 -14.10 3.33 7.65
C ILE A 60 -15.15 3.21 8.75
N GLU A 61 -16.01 2.20 8.61
CA GLU A 61 -17.06 1.89 9.59
C GLU A 61 -16.55 0.89 10.63
N GLU A 62 -17.23 0.83 11.78
CA GLU A 62 -16.91 -0.09 12.88
C GLU A 62 -16.87 -1.56 12.45
N GLY A 63 -17.79 -1.99 11.59
CA GLY A 63 -17.78 -3.36 11.07
C GLY A 63 -16.50 -3.72 10.31
N PHE A 64 -15.85 -2.73 9.68
CA PHE A 64 -14.64 -2.94 8.88
C PHE A 64 -13.38 -3.08 9.74
N THR A 65 -13.40 -2.59 10.99
CA THR A 65 -12.25 -2.62 11.91
C THR A 65 -12.14 -3.92 12.70
N LYS A 66 -13.22 -4.70 12.80
CA LYS A 66 -13.34 -5.92 13.63
C LYS A 66 -12.17 -6.91 13.51
N TYR A 67 -11.58 -7.04 12.31
CA TYR A 67 -10.47 -7.96 12.03
C TYR A 67 -9.18 -7.25 11.62
N ARG A 68 -9.05 -5.94 11.90
CA ARG A 68 -7.92 -5.10 11.50
C ARG A 68 -7.33 -4.39 12.72
N PRO A 69 -6.40 -5.04 13.42
CA PRO A 69 -5.78 -4.48 14.62
C PRO A 69 -5.23 -3.08 14.37
N GLY A 70 -5.57 -2.15 15.27
CA GLY A 70 -5.12 -0.76 15.25
C GLY A 70 -5.78 0.12 14.18
N LEU A 71 -6.72 -0.37 13.38
CA LEU A 71 -7.56 0.47 12.52
C LEU A 71 -8.75 1.00 13.34
N LYS A 72 -8.97 2.31 13.32
CA LYS A 72 -10.11 2.95 13.99
C LYS A 72 -11.18 3.34 12.97
N PRO A 73 -12.47 3.40 13.34
CA PRO A 73 -13.49 3.99 12.48
C PRO A 73 -13.21 5.49 12.26
N GLY A 74 -13.57 6.01 11.09
CA GLY A 74 -13.34 7.42 10.77
C GLY A 74 -13.19 7.69 9.27
N HIS A 75 -12.88 8.94 8.92
CA HIS A 75 -12.57 9.33 7.55
C HIS A 75 -11.07 9.19 7.29
N TYR A 76 -10.72 8.44 6.26
CA TYR A 76 -9.34 8.19 5.87
C TYR A 76 -9.10 8.63 4.43
N VAL A 77 -7.89 9.13 4.18
CA VAL A 77 -7.30 9.17 2.84
C VAL A 77 -6.47 7.91 2.69
N CYS A 78 -6.83 7.07 1.73
CA CYS A 78 -6.14 5.82 1.45
C CYS A 78 -5.23 5.99 0.24
N LEU A 79 -3.94 5.69 0.41
CA LEU A 79 -2.97 5.52 -0.66
C LEU A 79 -2.75 4.02 -0.86
N MET A 80 -2.96 3.55 -2.08
CA MET A 80 -2.81 2.15 -2.46
C MET A 80 -1.72 2.06 -3.53
N VAL A 81 -0.77 1.16 -3.33
CA VAL A 81 0.21 0.74 -4.34
C VAL A 81 -0.12 -0.70 -4.68
N GLN A 82 -0.29 -0.98 -5.97
CA GLN A 82 -0.60 -2.31 -6.48
C GLN A 82 0.48 -2.68 -7.50
N ASP A 83 0.92 -3.92 -7.51
CA ASP A 83 1.82 -4.44 -8.55
C ASP A 83 1.36 -5.79 -9.09
N ASP A 84 1.80 -6.17 -10.28
CA ASP A 84 1.57 -7.50 -10.87
C ASP A 84 2.81 -8.40 -10.82
N GLY A 85 3.66 -8.19 -9.80
CA GLY A 85 4.88 -8.96 -9.59
C GLY A 85 4.65 -10.35 -9.00
N ALA A 86 5.72 -10.96 -8.50
CA ALA A 86 5.71 -12.33 -7.98
C ALA A 86 4.78 -12.55 -6.76
N GLY A 87 4.40 -11.48 -6.07
CA GLY A 87 3.61 -11.54 -4.84
C GLY A 87 4.37 -12.15 -3.66
N MET A 88 3.64 -12.41 -2.57
CA MET A 88 4.21 -12.92 -1.32
C MET A 88 3.50 -14.17 -0.83
N ASP A 89 4.28 -15.06 -0.20
CA ASP A 89 3.72 -16.14 0.59
C ASP A 89 3.21 -15.63 1.96
N VAL A 90 2.45 -16.47 2.66
CA VAL A 90 1.82 -16.09 3.94
C VAL A 90 2.88 -15.77 5.01
N LYS A 91 4.04 -16.43 4.99
CA LYS A 91 5.11 -16.21 5.97
C LYS A 91 5.75 -14.84 5.76
N THR A 92 6.06 -14.49 4.53
CA THR A 92 6.62 -13.19 4.13
C THR A 92 5.65 -12.06 4.44
N ARG A 93 4.37 -12.22 4.09
CA ARG A 93 3.33 -11.23 4.35
C ARG A 93 3.17 -10.90 5.84
N ARG A 94 3.35 -11.89 6.73
CA ARG A 94 3.26 -11.69 8.19
C ARG A 94 4.45 -10.92 8.76
N LYS A 95 5.63 -11.06 8.14
CA LYS A 95 6.89 -10.50 8.63
C LYS A 95 7.36 -9.25 7.88
N ILE A 96 6.68 -8.85 6.80
CA ILE A 96 7.12 -7.76 5.92
C ILE A 96 7.42 -6.44 6.66
N PHE A 97 6.73 -6.17 7.77
CA PHE A 97 6.93 -4.96 8.56
C PHE A 97 7.89 -5.16 9.75
N GLU A 98 8.42 -6.37 9.97
CA GLU A 98 9.40 -6.65 11.01
C GLU A 98 10.76 -6.02 10.64
N PRO A 99 11.43 -5.32 11.57
CA PRO A 99 12.77 -4.81 11.34
C PRO A 99 13.74 -5.91 10.90
N PHE A 100 14.57 -5.61 9.91
CA PHE A 100 15.58 -6.50 9.33
C PHE A 100 15.04 -7.71 8.56
N PHE A 101 13.72 -7.89 8.47
CA PHE A 101 13.16 -8.97 7.65
C PHE A 101 13.34 -8.67 6.16
N THR A 102 13.89 -9.62 5.41
CA THR A 102 14.06 -9.54 3.96
C THR A 102 13.95 -10.94 3.36
N SER A 103 13.30 -11.05 2.20
CA SER A 103 13.37 -12.24 1.33
C SER A 103 14.45 -12.10 0.26
N LYS A 104 15.14 -10.94 0.19
CA LYS A 104 16.10 -10.57 -0.83
C LYS A 104 17.53 -10.69 -0.27
N PHE A 105 18.43 -11.24 -1.08
CA PHE A 105 19.83 -11.47 -0.72
C PHE A 105 20.62 -10.17 -0.47
N GLN A 106 20.27 -9.07 -1.13
CA GLN A 106 20.98 -7.78 -1.03
C GLN A 106 20.21 -6.69 -0.25
N GLY A 107 19.09 -7.02 0.40
CA GLY A 107 18.30 -6.04 1.16
C GLY A 107 18.61 -6.05 2.65
N ARG A 108 18.71 -4.87 3.30
CA ARG A 108 18.85 -4.78 4.78
C ARG A 108 17.54 -5.03 5.55
N GLY A 109 16.40 -5.13 4.87
CA GLY A 109 15.09 -5.35 5.50
C GLY A 109 14.57 -4.17 6.34
N LEU A 110 15.04 -2.95 6.07
CA LEU A 110 14.67 -1.75 6.84
C LEU A 110 13.57 -0.91 6.21
N GLY A 111 13.36 -1.00 4.89
CA GLY A 111 12.44 -0.14 4.16
C GLY A 111 11.00 -0.27 4.64
N MET A 112 10.46 -1.49 4.66
CA MET A 112 9.06 -1.73 5.06
C MET A 112 8.84 -1.53 6.57
N ALA A 113 9.84 -1.80 7.41
CA ALA A 113 9.78 -1.45 8.83
C ALA A 113 9.71 0.07 9.05
N ALA A 114 10.48 0.86 8.27
CA ALA A 114 10.41 2.31 8.29
C ALA A 114 9.04 2.83 7.81
N VAL A 115 8.48 2.25 6.74
CA VAL A 115 7.11 2.55 6.28
C VAL A 115 6.11 2.35 7.40
N TYR A 116 6.17 1.22 8.11
CA TYR A 116 5.28 0.94 9.23
C TYR A 116 5.40 1.99 10.33
N GLY A 117 6.63 2.32 10.75
CA GLY A 117 6.88 3.35 11.77
C GLY A 117 6.36 4.73 11.35
N ILE A 118 6.64 5.15 10.12
CA ILE A 118 6.18 6.43 9.55
C ILE A 118 4.65 6.50 9.57
N VAL A 119 3.96 5.46 9.09
CA VAL A 119 2.49 5.44 9.07
C VAL A 119 1.92 5.52 10.49
N LYS A 120 2.51 4.78 11.45
CA LYS A 120 2.05 4.80 12.84
C LYS A 120 2.30 6.12 13.55
N ASN A 121 3.45 6.77 13.32
CA ASN A 121 3.78 8.07 13.90
C ASN A 121 2.83 9.18 13.42
N HIS A 122 2.19 9.00 12.27
CA HIS A 122 1.17 9.90 11.73
C HIS A 122 -0.27 9.48 12.09
N GLY A 123 -0.45 8.54 13.02
CA GLY A 123 -1.77 8.05 13.42
C GLY A 123 -2.49 7.23 12.34
N GLY A 124 -1.77 6.83 11.29
CA GLY A 124 -2.29 6.08 10.17
C GLY A 124 -2.36 4.56 10.41
N TRP A 125 -2.80 3.86 9.37
CA TRP A 125 -2.88 2.41 9.35
C TRP A 125 -2.41 1.87 8.00
N ILE A 126 -1.71 0.74 8.03
CA ILE A 126 -1.17 0.07 6.85
C ILE A 126 -1.51 -1.41 6.90
N SER A 127 -1.80 -1.97 5.73
CA SER A 127 -1.89 -3.40 5.49
C SER A 127 -1.31 -3.74 4.13
N VAL A 128 -0.90 -5.00 3.99
CA VAL A 128 -0.60 -5.61 2.71
C VAL A 128 -1.58 -6.74 2.45
N ASP A 129 -2.12 -6.80 1.25
CA ASP A 129 -2.74 -8.00 0.72
C ASP A 129 -1.90 -8.46 -0.46
N SER A 130 -1.64 -9.75 -0.55
CA SER A 130 -0.79 -10.33 -1.59
C SER A 130 -0.92 -11.85 -1.56
N GLN A 131 -0.81 -12.44 -2.74
CA GLN A 131 -0.75 -13.88 -2.96
C GLN A 131 0.34 -14.18 -4.01
N LEU A 132 1.05 -15.30 -3.84
CA LEU A 132 2.02 -15.79 -4.83
C LEU A 132 1.40 -15.82 -6.23
N GLY A 133 2.13 -15.23 -7.19
CA GLY A 133 1.74 -15.13 -8.60
C GLY A 133 0.64 -14.12 -8.91
N LYS A 134 0.19 -13.31 -7.95
CA LYS A 134 -0.87 -12.30 -8.12
C LYS A 134 -0.45 -10.88 -7.77
N GLY A 135 0.82 -10.67 -7.43
CA GLY A 135 1.34 -9.36 -7.04
C GLY A 135 0.86 -8.87 -5.67
N LEU A 136 0.88 -7.54 -5.50
CA LEU A 136 0.52 -6.78 -4.29
C LEU A 136 -0.70 -5.90 -4.57
#